data_AF-A0A9Q0R4B3-F1
#
_entry.id   AF-A0A9Q0R4B3-F1
#
_cell.length_a   1.000
_cell.length_b   1.000
_cell.length_c   1.000
_cell.angle_alpha   90.00
_cell.angle_beta   90.00
_cell.angle_gamma   90.00
#
_symmetry.space_group_name_H-M   'P 1'
#
loop_
_entity.id
_entity.type
_entity.pdbx_description
1 polymer ?
#
loop_
_entity_poly.entity_id
_entity_poly.type
_entity_poly.pdbx_seq_one_letter_code
_entity_poly.pdbx_strand_id
1 'polypeptide(L)'
;MDTVFKPLINNTELADVKFYVGGNRIEIFAHRLILSLSSSIWSEMFYPEEKEKEKEKEKENEKEKEKENEKENESQIHLDNSQKMIEIDLPMFQPEIFLKVIHFVYTHDLGFEDDEDEVFQVLEIANQLKIESLLNFCLFYLSENLNLTNWMKCYELAKLYNSSILLDKTFSFLEINSIKLFQPPHGLIQYSSDFLKDLLSLENISSKEFDLLLQVVEWGRTQSLKDGNDLINHIKDFLGMIRIEIMTKSELEDVLKMNLFDSSKILSLIEEKKDQKTNYLMGRRGAISKIVQDIKVVVLCSDDRSDYVNDAIQSIQQNGIAHVDHINGRIITPSLKDLMKYDVLFIYSDYNWSENQQTSDVVKEYVESGGGIVICGAFALSNEHPQKDFLGDIVNGFIPLSKGKVVRNHVNHLGKFDKKHPIMNEIKTFHGGNASFYVDTEEIYGGEVIARWDNGKPLVIEKKPSVESGLIIVLNIFPISSHPFSNGWNHSTDGGKLISNAVQYCSEKSPHTIQNIELSEN
;
A
#
# COMPACT_ATOMS: atom_id res chain seq x y z
N MET A 1 -30.41 -6.69 -7.20
CA MET A 1 -31.88 -6.86 -7.34
C MET A 1 -32.53 -5.48 -7.60
N ASP A 2 -31.80 -4.56 -8.26
CA ASP A 2 -31.70 -3.16 -7.78
C ASP A 2 -32.46 -2.13 -8.64
N THR A 3 -33.32 -2.58 -9.56
CA THR A 3 -34.02 -1.69 -10.49
C THR A 3 -35.52 -1.58 -10.26
N VAL A 4 -36.11 -2.42 -9.41
CA VAL A 4 -37.57 -2.50 -9.25
C VAL A 4 -38.15 -1.29 -8.52
N PHE A 5 -37.47 -0.78 -7.49
CA PHE A 5 -37.97 0.33 -6.68
C PHE A 5 -37.51 1.72 -7.14
N LYS A 6 -36.57 1.79 -8.10
CA LYS A 6 -36.06 3.06 -8.65
C LYS A 6 -37.18 3.99 -9.17
N PRO A 7 -38.23 3.51 -9.86
CA PRO A 7 -39.35 4.36 -10.31
C PRO A 7 -40.22 4.95 -9.18
N LEU A 8 -40.09 4.44 -7.95
CA LEU A 8 -40.83 4.95 -6.78
C LEU A 8 -40.12 6.10 -6.08
N ILE A 9 -38.85 6.37 -6.40
CA ILE A 9 -38.09 7.45 -5.78
C ILE A 9 -38.72 8.79 -6.17
N ASN A 10 -39.11 9.58 -5.16
CA ASN A 10 -39.77 10.87 -5.34
C ASN A 10 -41.05 10.83 -6.19
N ASN A 11 -41.74 9.68 -6.22
CA ASN A 11 -42.99 9.51 -6.95
C ASN A 11 -44.15 10.15 -6.17
N THR A 12 -44.84 11.12 -6.76
CA THR A 12 -45.92 11.88 -6.10
C THR A 12 -47.27 11.15 -6.09
N GLU A 13 -47.46 10.14 -6.94
CA GLU A 13 -48.74 9.44 -7.10
C GLU A 13 -48.95 8.34 -6.06
N LEU A 14 -47.87 7.63 -5.71
CA LEU A 14 -47.91 6.48 -4.81
C LEU A 14 -47.35 6.79 -3.41
N ALA A 15 -46.75 7.95 -3.22
CA ALA A 15 -46.18 8.35 -1.93
C ALA A 15 -47.26 8.59 -0.88
N ASP A 16 -46.97 8.12 0.33
CA ASP A 16 -47.75 8.36 1.55
C ASP A 16 -46.96 9.17 2.60
N VAL A 17 -45.72 9.58 2.27
CA VAL A 17 -44.86 10.47 3.05
C VAL A 17 -44.34 11.63 2.19
N LYS A 18 -44.35 12.83 2.77
CA LYS A 18 -43.77 14.05 2.20
C LYS A 18 -42.84 14.71 3.22
N PHE A 19 -41.57 14.84 2.87
CA PHE A 19 -40.57 15.57 3.64
C PHE A 19 -40.47 17.01 3.15
N TYR A 20 -40.32 17.96 4.08
CA TYR A 20 -39.88 19.32 3.79
C TYR A 20 -38.45 19.49 4.30
N VAL A 21 -37.49 19.52 3.37
CA VAL A 21 -36.06 19.45 3.69
C VAL A 21 -35.36 20.79 3.50
N GLY A 22 -34.48 21.12 4.44
CA GLY A 22 -33.67 22.34 4.43
C GLY A 22 -34.46 23.63 4.70
N GLY A 23 -33.74 24.75 4.80
CA GLY A 23 -34.36 26.07 5.07
C GLY A 23 -35.36 26.53 4.01
N ASN A 24 -35.21 26.03 2.78
CA ASN A 24 -36.12 26.32 1.66
C ASN A 24 -37.32 25.35 1.57
N ARG A 25 -37.43 24.38 2.50
CA ARG A 25 -38.54 23.41 2.57
C ARG A 25 -38.79 22.67 1.26
N ILE A 26 -37.72 22.15 0.64
CA ILE A 26 -37.83 21.37 -0.61
C ILE A 26 -38.64 20.10 -0.33
N GLU A 27 -39.61 19.83 -1.20
CA GLU A 27 -40.53 18.70 -1.07
C GLU A 27 -39.91 17.42 -1.63
N ILE A 28 -39.84 16.36 -0.81
CA ILE A 28 -39.36 15.03 -1.20
C ILE A 28 -40.39 13.98 -0.82
N PHE A 29 -40.82 13.16 -1.78
CA PHE A 29 -41.89 12.17 -1.63
C PHE A 29 -41.32 10.77 -1.41
N ALA A 30 -41.91 10.00 -0.50
CA ALA A 30 -41.45 8.66 -0.11
C ALA A 30 -42.59 7.77 0.41
N HIS A 31 -42.25 6.53 0.76
CA HIS A 31 -43.19 5.47 1.13
C HIS A 31 -42.92 4.96 2.55
N ARG A 32 -43.92 4.98 3.44
CA ARG A 32 -43.82 4.60 4.87
C ARG A 32 -43.21 3.22 5.07
N LEU A 33 -43.66 2.24 4.27
CA LEU A 33 -43.20 0.86 4.37
C LEU A 33 -41.70 0.73 4.13
N ILE A 34 -41.21 1.31 3.02
CA ILE A 34 -39.80 1.27 2.63
C ILE A 34 -38.95 1.99 3.68
N LEU A 35 -39.38 3.17 4.13
CA LEU A 35 -38.70 3.92 5.20
C LEU A 35 -38.63 3.09 6.49
N SER A 36 -39.74 2.50 6.94
CA SER A 36 -39.78 1.72 8.20
C SER A 36 -38.88 0.49 8.19
N LEU A 37 -38.69 -0.13 7.02
CA LEU A 37 -37.76 -1.26 6.86
C LEU A 37 -36.29 -0.82 6.97
N SER A 38 -35.99 0.44 6.61
CA SER A 38 -34.63 0.97 6.57
C SER A 38 -34.19 1.64 7.89
N SER A 39 -35.14 2.13 8.70
CA SER A 39 -34.86 2.88 9.93
C SER A 39 -35.81 2.52 11.07
N SER A 40 -35.22 2.22 12.23
CA SER A 40 -35.96 2.05 13.47
C SER A 40 -36.71 3.32 13.92
N ILE A 41 -36.17 4.50 13.62
CA ILE A 41 -36.81 5.79 13.93
C ILE A 41 -38.08 5.95 13.10
N TRP A 42 -38.03 5.65 11.80
CA TRP A 42 -39.19 5.75 10.94
C TRP A 42 -40.26 4.70 11.28
N SER A 43 -39.85 3.47 11.59
CA SER A 43 -40.77 2.44 12.09
C SER A 43 -41.51 2.90 13.36
N GLU A 44 -40.78 3.44 14.34
CA GLU A 44 -41.38 3.96 15.58
C GLU A 44 -42.34 5.13 15.33
N MET A 45 -41.95 6.04 14.44
CA MET A 45 -42.73 7.23 14.11
C MET A 45 -44.02 6.89 13.35
N PHE A 46 -43.98 5.91 12.44
CA PHE A 46 -45.12 5.57 11.59
C PHE A 46 -46.05 4.51 12.19
N TYR A 47 -45.55 3.67 13.09
CA TYR A 47 -46.29 2.55 13.68
C TYR A 47 -46.11 2.47 15.20
N PRO A 48 -46.48 3.51 15.97
CA PRO A 48 -46.26 3.55 17.42
C PRO A 48 -47.06 2.47 18.18
N GLU A 49 -48.26 2.12 17.71
CA GLU A 49 -49.17 1.16 18.37
C GLU A 49 -48.74 -0.31 18.20
N GLU A 50 -47.97 -0.65 17.16
CA GLU A 50 -47.53 -2.03 16.91
C GLU A 50 -46.44 -2.45 17.91
N LYS A 51 -45.60 -1.51 18.38
CA LYS A 51 -44.64 -1.77 19.47
C LYS A 51 -45.29 -1.91 20.83
N GLU A 52 -46.42 -1.24 21.10
CA GLU A 52 -47.19 -1.47 22.33
C GLU A 52 -47.79 -2.87 22.33
N LYS A 53 -48.32 -3.33 21.18
CA LYS A 53 -48.80 -4.70 20.98
C LYS A 53 -47.68 -5.74 21.02
N GLU A 54 -46.47 -5.45 20.55
CA GLU A 54 -45.32 -6.36 20.69
C GLU A 54 -44.81 -6.44 22.14
N LYS A 55 -44.75 -5.31 22.87
CA LYS A 55 -44.42 -5.30 24.31
C LYS A 55 -45.50 -5.95 25.16
N GLU A 56 -46.78 -5.85 24.76
CA GLU A 56 -47.89 -6.56 25.39
C GLU A 56 -47.85 -8.06 25.04
N LYS A 57 -47.52 -8.44 23.79
CA LYS A 57 -47.29 -9.83 23.39
C LYS A 57 -46.09 -10.48 24.07
N GLU A 58 -45.00 -9.74 24.33
CA GLU A 58 -43.88 -10.25 25.13
C GLU A 58 -44.27 -10.44 26.61
N LYS A 59 -45.14 -9.59 27.16
CA LYS A 59 -45.71 -9.74 28.51
C LYS A 59 -46.82 -10.80 28.59
N GLU A 60 -47.55 -11.04 27.51
CA GLU A 60 -48.53 -12.12 27.37
C GLU A 60 -47.84 -13.46 27.13
N ASN A 61 -46.72 -13.52 26.39
CA ASN A 61 -45.89 -14.73 26.24
C ASN A 61 -45.25 -15.18 27.56
N GLU A 62 -45.08 -14.30 28.55
CA GLU A 62 -44.73 -14.68 29.93
C GLU A 62 -45.94 -15.18 30.76
N LYS A 63 -47.18 -14.91 30.34
CA LYS A 63 -48.42 -15.27 31.07
C LYS A 63 -49.27 -16.35 30.38
N GLU A 64 -49.05 -16.65 29.11
CA GLU A 64 -49.72 -17.72 28.35
C GLU A 64 -49.00 -19.07 28.48
N LYS A 65 -48.68 -19.45 29.72
CA LYS A 65 -48.51 -20.87 30.10
C LYS A 65 -49.73 -21.46 30.81
N GLU A 66 -50.82 -20.70 30.96
CA GLU A 66 -52.08 -21.23 31.50
C GLU A 66 -53.31 -20.63 30.82
N LYS A 67 -53.75 -21.25 29.71
CA LYS A 67 -55.10 -21.83 29.49
C LYS A 67 -55.50 -21.81 28.01
N GLU A 68 -55.73 -23.00 27.48
CA GLU A 68 -56.48 -23.26 26.26
C GLU A 68 -57.94 -22.79 26.40
N ASN A 69 -58.48 -22.06 25.41
CA ASN A 69 -59.53 -22.56 24.52
C ASN A 69 -60.16 -21.45 23.65
N GLU A 70 -60.26 -21.77 22.36
CA GLU A 70 -61.29 -21.44 21.36
C GLU A 70 -61.86 -20.00 21.28
N LYS A 71 -61.68 -19.36 20.12
CA LYS A 71 -62.72 -19.31 19.06
C LYS A 71 -62.27 -18.57 17.81
N GLU A 72 -62.55 -19.19 16.67
CA GLU A 72 -62.71 -18.55 15.36
C GLU A 72 -63.83 -17.51 15.41
N ASN A 73 -63.61 -16.35 14.80
CA ASN A 73 -64.59 -15.78 13.87
C ASN A 73 -64.01 -14.64 13.04
N GLU A 74 -64.37 -14.67 11.77
CA GLU A 74 -64.11 -13.71 10.72
C GLU A 74 -64.38 -12.27 11.17
N SER A 75 -63.51 -11.34 10.79
CA SER A 75 -63.82 -9.91 10.79
C SER A 75 -63.18 -9.28 9.56
N GLN A 76 -64.07 -8.94 8.62
CA GLN A 76 -63.81 -8.21 7.39
C GLN A 76 -62.95 -6.97 7.66
N ILE A 77 -61.84 -6.87 6.94
CA ILE A 77 -61.02 -5.66 6.91
C ILE A 77 -61.82 -4.60 6.14
N HIS A 78 -62.46 -3.69 6.88
CA HIS A 78 -62.90 -2.41 6.36
C HIS A 78 -61.63 -1.59 6.05
N LEU A 79 -61.18 -1.64 4.78
CA LEU A 79 -60.17 -0.73 4.25
C LEU A 79 -60.83 0.64 4.01
N ASP A 80 -60.98 1.43 5.06
CA ASP A 80 -61.18 2.87 4.94
C ASP A 80 -59.83 3.57 5.11
N ASN A 81 -58.98 3.45 4.09
CA ASN A 81 -57.71 4.17 4.01
C ASN A 81 -57.89 5.39 3.11
N SER A 82 -58.47 6.47 3.66
CA SER A 82 -58.06 7.79 3.18
C SER A 82 -56.58 7.95 3.57
N GLN A 83 -55.66 7.57 2.68
CA GLN A 83 -54.22 7.72 2.88
C GLN A 83 -53.90 9.21 3.01
N LYS A 84 -53.95 9.72 4.25
CA LYS A 84 -53.53 11.06 4.58
C LYS A 84 -52.00 11.08 4.48
N MET A 85 -51.49 11.87 3.54
CA MET A 85 -50.06 12.09 3.36
C MET A 85 -49.43 12.56 4.68
N ILE A 86 -48.39 11.85 5.14
CA ILE A 86 -47.66 12.21 6.35
C ILE A 86 -46.61 13.26 6.00
N GLU A 87 -46.69 14.41 6.65
CA GLU A 87 -45.79 15.54 6.42
C GLU A 87 -44.74 15.64 7.53
N ILE A 88 -43.45 15.68 7.17
CA ILE A 88 -42.32 15.70 8.11
C ILE A 88 -41.37 16.84 7.78
N ASP A 89 -41.06 17.67 8.76
CA ASP A 89 -40.12 18.78 8.62
C ASP A 89 -38.71 18.39 9.04
N LEU A 90 -37.75 18.51 8.12
CA LEU A 90 -36.32 18.23 8.32
C LEU A 90 -35.46 19.45 7.92
N PRO A 91 -35.56 20.57 8.65
CA PRO A 91 -34.89 21.82 8.28
C PRO A 91 -33.35 21.75 8.41
N MET A 92 -32.84 20.80 9.18
CA MET A 92 -31.40 20.64 9.44
C MET A 92 -30.63 19.95 8.32
N PHE A 93 -31.32 19.23 7.42
CA PHE A 93 -30.66 18.49 6.35
C PHE A 93 -30.60 19.30 5.05
N GLN A 94 -29.51 19.09 4.30
CA GLN A 94 -29.42 19.57 2.93
C GLN A 94 -30.29 18.71 2.02
N PRO A 95 -31.17 19.30 1.20
CA PRO A 95 -32.09 18.55 0.33
C PRO A 95 -31.40 17.56 -0.61
N GLU A 96 -30.26 17.96 -1.19
CA GLU A 96 -29.50 17.15 -2.15
C GLU A 96 -28.91 15.89 -1.49
N ILE A 97 -28.28 16.06 -0.32
CA ILE A 97 -27.72 14.94 0.47
C ILE A 97 -28.83 14.02 0.98
N PHE A 98 -29.94 14.59 1.48
CA PHE A 98 -31.07 13.79 1.95
C PHE A 98 -31.72 13.00 0.80
N LEU A 99 -31.79 13.55 -0.40
CA LEU A 99 -32.28 12.82 -1.57
C LEU A 99 -31.38 11.63 -1.91
N LYS A 100 -30.06 11.72 -1.72
CA LYS A 100 -29.12 10.59 -1.85
C LYS A 100 -29.40 9.49 -0.81
N VAL A 101 -29.68 9.86 0.44
CA VAL A 101 -30.13 8.92 1.48
C VAL A 101 -31.40 8.19 1.04
N ILE A 102 -32.40 8.93 0.55
CA ILE A 102 -33.65 8.33 0.04
C ILE A 102 -33.36 7.44 -1.18
N HIS A 103 -32.49 7.85 -2.10
CA HIS A 103 -32.11 7.02 -3.24
C HIS A 103 -31.55 5.67 -2.77
N PHE A 104 -30.57 5.68 -1.85
CA PHE A 104 -29.99 4.46 -1.29
C PHE A 104 -31.03 3.57 -0.61
N VAL A 105 -31.96 4.14 0.15
CA VAL A 105 -33.03 3.36 0.82
C VAL A 105 -33.85 2.53 -0.18
N TYR A 106 -33.96 2.98 -1.44
CA TYR A 106 -34.72 2.28 -2.48
C TYR A 106 -33.84 1.37 -3.35
N THR A 107 -32.58 1.74 -3.58
CA THR A 107 -31.71 1.07 -4.57
C THR A 107 -30.57 0.27 -3.96
N HIS A 108 -30.22 0.53 -2.69
CA HIS A 108 -28.97 0.13 -2.04
C HIS A 108 -27.71 0.61 -2.78
N ASP A 109 -27.84 1.73 -3.50
CA ASP A 109 -26.77 2.35 -4.29
C ASP A 109 -26.80 3.87 -4.12
N LEU A 110 -25.66 4.46 -3.77
CA LEU A 110 -25.50 5.92 -3.62
C LEU A 110 -25.01 6.59 -4.91
N GLY A 111 -24.42 5.83 -5.84
CA GLY A 111 -23.86 6.37 -7.08
C GLY A 111 -22.92 7.55 -6.83
N PHE A 112 -22.01 7.44 -5.85
CA PHE A 112 -21.08 8.51 -5.50
C PHE A 112 -20.33 9.01 -6.75
N GLU A 113 -20.36 10.31 -6.99
CA GLU A 113 -19.60 10.98 -8.05
C GLU A 113 -18.34 11.59 -7.41
N ASP A 114 -17.31 10.78 -7.14
CA ASP A 114 -15.96 11.19 -6.67
C ASP A 114 -15.88 12.25 -5.52
N ASP A 115 -16.99 12.62 -4.87
CA ASP A 115 -17.06 13.67 -3.85
C ASP A 115 -17.17 13.07 -2.44
N GLU A 116 -16.05 13.16 -1.72
CA GLU A 116 -15.90 12.58 -0.38
C GLU A 116 -16.67 13.35 0.71
N ASP A 117 -16.87 14.66 0.52
CA ASP A 117 -17.58 15.48 1.51
C ASP A 117 -19.06 15.11 1.58
N GLU A 118 -19.64 14.68 0.46
CA GLU A 118 -20.99 14.14 0.43
C GLU A 118 -21.10 12.82 1.20
N VAL A 119 -20.11 11.92 1.08
CA VAL A 119 -20.11 10.63 1.78
C VAL A 119 -20.16 10.85 3.29
N PHE A 120 -19.37 11.80 3.80
CA PHE A 120 -19.37 12.14 5.22
C PHE A 120 -20.73 12.68 5.69
N GLN A 121 -21.34 13.57 4.90
CA GLN A 121 -22.65 14.12 5.22
C GLN A 121 -23.76 13.05 5.18
N VAL A 122 -23.73 12.15 4.19
CA VAL A 122 -24.65 11.00 4.12
C VAL A 122 -24.49 10.10 5.33
N LEU A 123 -23.25 9.79 5.72
CA LEU A 123 -22.94 8.97 6.89
C LEU A 123 -23.47 9.60 8.20
N GLU A 124 -23.34 10.92 8.36
CA GLU A 124 -23.92 11.65 9.49
C GLU A 124 -25.45 11.54 9.53
N ILE A 125 -26.14 11.70 8.40
CA ILE A 125 -27.60 11.55 8.30
C ILE A 125 -28.00 10.10 8.60
N ALA A 126 -27.27 9.12 8.07
CA ALA A 126 -27.52 7.70 8.30
C ALA A 126 -27.46 7.35 9.80
N ASN A 127 -26.48 7.90 10.52
CA ASN A 127 -26.38 7.76 11.97
C ASN A 127 -27.55 8.45 12.69
N GLN A 128 -27.86 9.71 12.36
CA GLN A 128 -28.95 10.46 12.98
C GLN A 128 -30.32 9.80 12.80
N LEU A 129 -30.54 9.18 11.64
CA LEU A 129 -31.76 8.46 11.28
C LEU A 129 -31.71 6.97 11.60
N LYS A 130 -30.62 6.47 12.19
CA LYS A 130 -30.41 5.04 12.51
C LYS A 130 -30.68 4.11 11.31
N ILE A 131 -30.16 4.47 10.14
CA ILE A 131 -30.18 3.63 8.94
C ILE A 131 -28.89 2.81 8.91
N GLU A 132 -28.88 1.66 9.60
CA GLU A 132 -27.66 0.86 9.82
C GLU A 132 -27.04 0.35 8.50
N SER A 133 -27.87 -0.05 7.53
CA SER A 133 -27.38 -0.51 6.22
C SER A 133 -26.60 0.56 5.48
N LEU A 134 -27.08 1.80 5.52
CA LEU A 134 -26.41 2.95 4.91
C LEU A 134 -25.15 3.34 5.68
N LEU A 135 -25.21 3.35 7.01
CA LEU A 135 -24.04 3.62 7.86
C LEU A 135 -22.89 2.66 7.53
N ASN A 136 -23.18 1.36 7.49
CA ASN A 136 -22.20 0.32 7.17
C ASN A 136 -21.68 0.44 5.73
N PHE A 137 -22.55 0.77 4.78
CA PHE A 137 -22.16 1.01 3.39
C PHE A 137 -21.18 2.17 3.27
N CYS A 138 -21.46 3.30 3.92
CA CYS A 138 -20.57 4.46 3.93
C CYS A 138 -19.22 4.14 4.58
N LEU A 139 -19.21 3.44 5.72
CA LEU A 139 -17.97 3.01 6.39
C LEU A 139 -17.12 2.09 5.50
N PHE A 140 -17.77 1.15 4.81
CA PHE A 140 -17.09 0.28 3.85
C PHE A 140 -16.52 1.06 2.67
N TYR A 141 -17.30 1.96 2.07
CA TYR A 141 -16.85 2.81 0.98
C TYR A 141 -15.64 3.67 1.38
N LEU A 142 -15.68 4.31 2.55
CA LEU A 142 -14.55 5.08 3.08
C LEU A 142 -13.31 4.21 3.30
N SER A 143 -13.49 2.94 3.68
CA SER A 143 -12.38 2.00 3.89
C SER A 143 -11.68 1.58 2.61
N GLU A 144 -12.39 1.60 1.48
CA GLU A 144 -11.85 1.28 0.15
C GLU A 144 -11.29 2.52 -0.58
N ASN A 145 -11.62 3.72 -0.11
CA ASN A 145 -11.23 5.00 -0.74
C ASN A 145 -10.42 5.92 0.21
N LEU A 146 -9.54 5.35 1.04
CA LEU A 146 -8.65 6.11 1.91
C LEU A 146 -7.60 6.88 1.12
N ASN A 147 -7.33 8.14 1.50
CA ASN A 147 -6.29 8.98 0.91
C ASN A 147 -5.66 9.91 1.97
N LEU A 148 -4.66 10.70 1.57
CA LEU A 148 -3.91 11.59 2.48
C LEU A 148 -4.77 12.69 3.10
N THR A 149 -5.85 13.12 2.43
CA THR A 149 -6.72 14.20 2.89
C THR A 149 -7.82 13.72 3.84
N ASN A 150 -8.34 12.51 3.64
CA ASN A 150 -9.49 11.98 4.38
C ASN A 150 -9.10 11.02 5.52
N TRP A 151 -7.86 10.52 5.52
CA TRP A 151 -7.41 9.46 6.42
C TRP A 151 -7.72 9.73 7.89
N MET A 152 -7.44 10.94 8.39
CA MET A 152 -7.68 11.26 9.81
C MET A 152 -9.16 11.22 10.14
N LYS A 153 -10.00 11.84 9.31
CA LYS A 153 -11.44 11.85 9.52
C LYS A 153 -11.97 10.43 9.52
N CYS A 154 -11.51 9.59 8.60
CA CYS A 154 -11.84 8.16 8.57
C CYS A 154 -11.38 7.40 9.83
N TYR A 155 -10.19 7.68 10.34
CA TYR A 155 -9.68 7.10 11.59
C TYR A 155 -10.53 7.49 12.81
N GLU A 156 -10.90 8.78 12.92
CA GLU A 156 -11.77 9.26 13.99
C GLU A 156 -13.17 8.63 13.91
N LEU A 157 -13.74 8.52 12.71
CA LEU A 157 -15.02 7.85 12.49
C LEU A 157 -14.92 6.35 12.82
N ALA A 158 -13.82 5.69 12.45
CA ALA A 158 -13.59 4.29 12.80
C ALA A 158 -13.64 4.06 14.31
N LYS A 159 -13.01 4.94 15.09
CA LYS A 159 -13.08 4.95 16.55
C LYS A 159 -14.49 5.27 17.06
N LEU A 160 -15.12 6.32 16.52
CA LEU A 160 -16.45 6.76 16.94
C LEU A 160 -17.53 5.68 16.77
N TYR A 161 -17.48 4.96 15.65
CA TYR A 161 -18.46 3.91 15.32
C TYR A 161 -17.98 2.50 15.69
N ASN A 162 -16.82 2.35 16.34
CA ASN A 162 -16.20 1.05 16.65
C ASN A 162 -16.08 0.12 15.42
N SER A 163 -15.77 0.67 14.24
CA SER A 163 -15.61 -0.10 13.01
C SER A 163 -14.21 -0.71 12.95
N SER A 164 -14.08 -1.99 13.28
CA SER A 164 -12.80 -2.70 13.23
C SER A 164 -12.21 -2.74 11.82
N ILE A 165 -13.04 -2.95 10.79
CA ILE A 165 -12.61 -3.01 9.39
C ILE A 165 -11.99 -1.68 8.95
N LEU A 166 -12.66 -0.55 9.22
CA LEU A 166 -12.14 0.76 8.84
C LEU A 166 -10.89 1.10 9.68
N LEU A 167 -10.88 0.73 10.96
CA LEU A 167 -9.74 0.97 11.84
C LEU A 167 -8.49 0.22 11.33
N ASP A 168 -8.60 -1.06 11.01
CA ASP A 168 -7.50 -1.86 10.45
C ASP A 168 -6.98 -1.29 9.12
N LYS A 169 -7.90 -0.83 8.26
CA LYS A 169 -7.55 -0.16 6.99
C LYS A 169 -6.85 1.17 7.22
N THR A 170 -7.30 1.99 8.17
CA THR A 170 -6.64 3.26 8.51
C THR A 170 -5.25 3.04 9.12
N PHE A 171 -5.05 2.02 9.95
CA PHE A 171 -3.71 1.66 10.43
C PHE A 171 -2.83 1.17 9.29
N SER A 172 -3.32 0.28 8.43
CA SER A 172 -2.56 -0.19 7.26
C SER A 172 -2.15 0.97 6.34
N PHE A 173 -3.06 1.93 6.13
CA PHE A 173 -2.78 3.14 5.37
C PHE A 173 -1.70 4.01 6.03
N LEU A 174 -1.77 4.16 7.36
CA LEU A 174 -0.78 4.89 8.15
C LEU A 174 0.61 4.25 8.06
N GLU A 175 0.71 2.93 8.22
CA GLU A 175 1.99 2.21 8.15
C GLU A 175 2.72 2.48 6.83
N ILE A 176 1.96 2.56 5.72
CA ILE A 176 2.49 2.78 4.36
C ILE A 176 2.77 4.27 4.11
N ASN A 177 1.84 5.16 4.49
CA ASN A 177 1.86 6.57 4.08
C ASN A 177 2.35 7.54 5.14
N SER A 178 2.82 7.06 6.29
CA SER A 178 3.21 7.93 7.43
C SER A 178 4.25 8.99 7.08
N ILE A 179 5.14 8.72 6.12
CA ILE A 179 6.11 9.72 5.64
C ILE A 179 5.37 10.94 5.08
N LYS A 180 4.41 10.72 4.17
CA LYS A 180 3.63 11.78 3.53
C LYS A 180 2.64 12.44 4.48
N LEU A 181 1.99 11.64 5.33
CA LEU A 181 1.02 12.15 6.30
C LEU A 181 1.64 13.14 7.30
N PHE A 182 2.92 12.97 7.63
CA PHE A 182 3.58 13.78 8.65
C PHE A 182 4.40 14.93 8.08
N GLN A 183 4.46 15.07 6.75
CA GLN A 183 5.04 16.25 6.11
C GLN A 183 3.95 17.31 5.83
N PRO A 184 4.32 18.59 5.68
CA PRO A 184 3.40 19.64 5.24
C PRO A 184 2.74 19.29 3.88
N PRO A 185 1.47 19.64 3.65
CA PRO A 185 0.59 20.48 4.48
C PRO A 185 -0.17 19.72 5.58
N HIS A 186 -0.04 18.39 5.65
CA HIS A 186 -0.78 17.56 6.60
C HIS A 186 -0.17 17.67 7.99
N GLY A 187 1.08 17.23 8.21
CA GLY A 187 1.77 17.37 9.51
C GLY A 187 1.04 16.75 10.70
N LEU A 188 1.63 16.85 11.90
CA LEU A 188 1.02 16.35 13.14
C LEU A 188 0.31 17.43 13.99
N ILE A 189 0.40 18.71 13.59
CA ILE A 189 0.03 19.88 14.40
C ILE A 189 -1.46 19.90 14.80
N GLN A 190 -2.33 19.41 13.92
CA GLN A 190 -3.78 19.40 14.02
C GLN A 190 -4.32 18.30 14.94
N TYR A 191 -3.49 17.33 15.33
CA TYR A 191 -3.95 16.16 16.07
C TYR A 191 -3.92 16.33 17.59
N SER A 192 -4.72 15.51 18.27
CA SER A 192 -4.82 15.51 19.74
C SER A 192 -3.61 14.84 20.39
N SER A 193 -3.35 15.19 21.66
CA SER A 193 -2.28 14.56 22.46
C SER A 193 -2.46 13.04 22.56
N ASP A 194 -3.71 12.57 22.71
CA ASP A 194 -4.01 11.13 22.83
C ASP A 194 -3.71 10.39 21.53
N PHE A 195 -4.07 10.97 20.38
CA PHE A 195 -3.72 10.39 19.09
C PHE A 195 -2.20 10.30 18.90
N LEU A 196 -1.45 11.34 19.28
CA LEU A 196 0.01 11.30 19.20
C LEU A 196 0.60 10.20 20.09
N LYS A 197 0.02 9.92 21.27
CA LYS A 197 0.45 8.79 22.11
C LYS A 197 0.14 7.45 21.44
N ASP A 198 -1.04 7.28 20.88
CA ASP A 198 -1.41 6.06 20.17
C ASP A 198 -0.46 5.83 18.98
N LEU A 199 -0.25 6.87 18.17
CA LEU A 199 0.68 6.87 17.04
C LEU A 199 2.09 6.50 17.48
N LEU A 200 2.62 7.18 18.50
CA LEU A 200 3.96 6.92 19.00
C LEU A 200 4.08 5.59 19.78
N SER A 201 2.97 4.89 20.03
CA SER A 201 3.01 3.53 20.60
C SER A 201 3.11 2.45 19.51
N LEU A 202 2.79 2.79 18.26
CA LEU A 202 2.84 1.83 17.15
C LEU A 202 4.28 1.38 16.87
N GLU A 203 4.46 0.09 16.61
CA GLU A 203 5.77 -0.49 16.31
C GLU A 203 6.13 -0.39 14.82
N ASN A 204 5.15 -0.26 13.92
CA ASN A 204 5.33 -0.45 12.48
C ASN A 204 5.05 0.82 11.65
N ILE A 205 5.74 1.92 11.93
CA ILE A 205 5.59 3.18 11.15
C ILE A 205 6.77 3.32 10.18
N SER A 206 6.51 3.66 8.91
CA SER A 206 7.55 3.81 7.88
C SER A 206 8.38 5.10 8.00
N SER A 207 7.89 6.09 8.74
CA SER A 207 8.59 7.36 9.00
C SER A 207 9.87 7.16 9.79
N LYS A 208 10.85 8.03 9.55
CA LYS A 208 12.05 8.08 10.40
C LYS A 208 11.68 8.61 11.77
N GLU A 209 12.35 8.07 12.77
CA GLU A 209 12.23 8.45 14.16
C GLU A 209 12.61 9.92 14.36
N PHE A 210 13.59 10.41 13.61
CA PHE A 210 13.99 11.81 13.63
C PHE A 210 12.87 12.73 13.11
N ASP A 211 12.18 12.34 12.04
CA ASP A 211 11.05 13.10 11.49
C ASP A 211 9.87 13.13 12.48
N LEU A 212 9.59 11.99 13.14
CA LEU A 212 8.59 11.93 14.23
C LEU A 212 8.94 12.88 15.37
N LEU A 213 10.22 12.93 15.77
CA LEU A 213 10.69 13.88 16.78
C LEU A 213 10.46 15.33 16.35
N LEU A 214 10.83 15.68 15.11
CA LEU A 214 10.62 17.04 14.59
C LEU A 214 9.14 17.43 14.61
N GLN A 215 8.25 16.52 14.23
CA GLN A 215 6.82 16.76 14.24
C GLN A 215 6.23 16.91 15.65
N VAL A 216 6.71 16.12 16.62
CA VAL A 216 6.35 16.30 18.03
C VAL A 216 6.80 17.66 18.57
N VAL A 217 8.01 18.09 18.21
CA VAL A 217 8.54 19.41 18.59
C VAL A 217 7.72 20.53 17.94
N GLU A 218 7.35 20.39 16.68
CA GLU A 218 6.53 21.36 15.96
C GLU A 218 5.12 21.47 16.58
N TRP A 219 4.46 20.33 16.82
CA TRP A 219 3.19 20.29 17.55
C TRP A 219 3.30 20.98 18.92
N GLY A 220 4.35 20.67 19.69
CA GLY A 220 4.60 21.26 20.99
C GLY A 220 4.80 22.77 20.95
N ARG A 221 5.53 23.28 19.94
CA ARG A 221 5.70 24.73 19.73
C ARG A 221 4.36 25.40 19.44
N THR A 222 3.51 24.77 18.63
CA THR A 222 2.17 25.30 18.37
C THR A 222 1.30 25.34 19.63
N GLN A 223 1.35 24.33 20.50
CA GLN A 223 0.62 24.36 21.77
C GLN A 223 1.16 25.44 22.71
N SER A 224 2.49 25.56 22.85
CA SER A 224 3.15 26.63 23.59
C SER A 224 2.74 28.03 23.13
N LEU A 225 2.59 28.24 21.82
CA LEU A 225 2.13 29.51 21.27
C LEU A 225 0.66 29.83 21.62
N LYS A 226 -0.18 28.80 21.80
CA LYS A 226 -1.61 28.96 22.15
C LYS A 226 -1.81 29.28 23.64
N ASP A 227 -1.06 28.64 24.52
CA ASP A 227 -1.29 28.72 25.98
C ASP A 227 -0.19 29.47 26.75
N GLY A 228 0.94 29.78 26.13
CA GLY A 228 2.07 30.48 26.73
C GLY A 228 2.98 29.63 27.62
N ASN A 229 2.77 28.30 27.68
CA ASN A 229 3.59 27.39 28.48
C ASN A 229 4.86 26.97 27.74
N ASP A 230 5.91 26.60 28.50
CA ASP A 230 7.16 26.11 27.92
C ASP A 230 6.97 24.84 27.08
N LEU A 231 7.69 24.76 25.95
CA LEU A 231 7.68 23.63 25.01
C LEU A 231 7.83 22.27 25.71
N ILE A 232 8.75 22.21 26.68
CA ILE A 232 9.07 20.95 27.36
C ILE A 232 7.87 20.39 28.13
N ASN A 233 6.98 21.24 28.63
CA ASN A 233 5.79 20.80 29.35
C ASN A 233 4.81 20.04 28.45
N HIS A 234 4.76 20.42 27.17
CA HIS A 234 3.92 19.80 26.17
C HIS A 234 4.50 18.50 25.61
N ILE A 235 5.84 18.42 25.47
CA ILE A 235 6.46 17.29 24.77
C ILE A 235 7.07 16.21 25.66
N LYS A 236 7.28 16.47 26.96
CA LYS A 236 7.97 15.55 27.89
C LYS A 236 7.43 14.12 27.88
N ASP A 237 6.12 13.94 27.74
CA ASP A 237 5.48 12.63 27.78
C ASP A 237 5.73 11.83 26.49
N PHE A 238 6.01 12.52 25.38
CA PHE A 238 6.32 11.90 24.09
C PHE A 238 7.79 11.58 23.91
N LEU A 239 8.70 12.35 24.55
CA LEU A 239 10.15 12.14 24.40
C LEU A 239 10.57 10.72 24.80
N GLY A 240 9.94 10.14 25.83
CA GLY A 240 10.19 8.75 26.24
C GLY A 240 9.70 7.69 25.24
N MET A 241 8.82 8.07 24.32
CA MET A 241 8.30 7.20 23.26
C MET A 241 9.15 7.27 22.00
N ILE A 242 10.04 8.27 21.89
CA ILE A 242 10.95 8.43 20.76
C ILE A 242 12.18 7.53 20.93
N ARG A 243 12.40 6.64 19.96
CA ARG A 243 13.44 5.60 19.94
C ARG A 243 14.75 6.15 19.38
N ILE A 244 15.39 7.08 20.07
CA ILE A 244 16.65 7.70 19.61
C ILE A 244 17.76 6.66 19.28
N GLU A 245 17.69 5.46 19.84
CA GLU A 245 18.63 4.37 19.62
C GLU A 245 18.72 3.94 18.14
N ILE A 246 17.63 4.05 17.38
CA ILE A 246 17.58 3.64 15.97
C ILE A 246 18.02 4.74 15.00
N MET A 247 18.13 5.99 15.46
CA MET A 247 18.53 7.13 14.63
C MET A 247 19.96 6.99 14.10
N THR A 248 20.22 7.62 12.96
CA THR A 248 21.56 7.67 12.35
C THR A 248 22.49 8.58 13.17
N LYS A 249 23.80 8.48 12.91
CA LYS A 249 24.79 9.33 13.56
C LYS A 249 24.52 10.83 13.33
N SER A 250 24.23 11.21 12.08
CA SER A 250 23.95 12.61 11.71
C SER A 250 22.73 13.15 12.43
N GLU A 251 21.65 12.36 12.48
CA GLU A 251 20.42 12.73 13.18
C GLU A 251 20.67 12.88 14.68
N LEU A 252 21.45 11.98 15.30
CA LEU A 252 21.82 12.09 16.72
C LEU A 252 22.64 13.36 17.02
N GLU A 253 23.53 13.78 16.11
CA GLU A 253 24.25 15.05 16.22
C GLU A 253 23.30 16.25 16.18
N ASP A 254 22.23 16.18 15.38
CA ASP A 254 21.19 17.21 15.36
C ASP A 254 20.30 17.17 16.61
N VAL A 255 19.92 15.98 17.10
CA VAL A 255 19.21 15.81 18.37
C VAL A 255 20.01 16.39 19.54
N LEU A 256 21.33 16.24 19.55
CA LEU A 256 22.21 16.83 20.56
C LEU A 256 22.09 18.36 20.60
N LYS A 257 21.95 19.02 19.43
CA LYS A 257 21.78 20.47 19.33
C LYS A 257 20.42 20.94 19.84
N MET A 258 19.39 20.08 19.81
CA MET A 258 18.05 20.42 20.28
C MET A 258 17.97 20.53 21.82
N ASN A 259 18.91 19.92 22.56
CA ASN A 259 18.96 19.92 24.02
C ASN A 259 17.66 19.41 24.69
N LEU A 260 17.04 18.38 24.09
CA LEU A 260 15.78 17.78 24.56
C LEU A 260 15.96 16.45 25.31
N PHE A 261 17.11 15.78 25.14
CA PHE A 261 17.42 14.49 25.74
C PHE A 261 18.74 14.57 26.53
N ASP A 262 19.03 13.54 27.33
CA ASP A 262 20.30 13.43 28.05
C ASP A 262 21.49 13.35 27.08
N SER A 263 22.31 14.41 27.09
CA SER A 263 23.49 14.54 26.25
C SER A 263 24.48 13.39 26.42
N SER A 264 24.59 12.80 27.60
CA SER A 264 25.51 11.68 27.85
C SER A 264 25.07 10.41 27.08
N LYS A 265 23.77 10.14 27.04
CA LYS A 265 23.17 9.03 26.30
C LYS A 265 23.39 9.22 24.79
N ILE A 266 23.11 10.41 24.25
CA ILE A 266 23.30 10.69 22.82
C ILE A 266 24.77 10.50 22.40
N LEU A 267 25.71 11.06 23.18
CA LEU A 267 27.14 10.96 22.88
C LEU A 267 27.63 9.49 22.85
N SER A 268 27.09 8.65 23.74
CA SER A 268 27.41 7.21 23.72
C SER A 268 26.92 6.51 22.45
N LEU A 269 25.70 6.83 21.99
CA LEU A 269 25.12 6.29 20.75
C LEU A 269 25.87 6.76 19.49
N ILE A 270 26.36 8.01 19.49
CA ILE A 270 27.17 8.56 18.39
C ILE A 270 28.49 7.78 18.27
N GLU A 271 29.16 7.49 19.39
CA GLU A 271 30.44 6.77 19.38
C GLU A 271 30.24 5.30 18.96
N GLU A 272 29.16 4.64 19.38
CA GLU A 272 28.80 3.28 18.94
C GLU A 272 28.60 3.20 17.41
N LYS A 273 28.06 4.27 16.80
CA LYS A 273 27.74 4.33 15.37
C LYS A 273 28.87 4.87 14.49
N LYS A 274 30.04 5.20 15.04
CA LYS A 274 31.15 5.88 14.36
C LYS A 274 31.69 5.13 13.13
N ASP A 275 31.67 3.79 13.18
CA ASP A 275 32.20 2.90 12.14
C ASP A 275 31.10 2.16 11.34
N GLN A 276 29.82 2.45 11.60
CA GLN A 276 28.72 1.84 10.87
C GLN A 276 28.53 2.54 9.52
N LYS A 277 28.51 1.77 8.41
CA LYS A 277 28.11 2.30 7.10
C LYS A 277 26.62 2.67 7.17
N THR A 278 26.29 3.94 6.93
CA THR A 278 24.91 4.43 6.91
C THR A 278 24.08 3.67 5.88
N ASN A 279 23.00 3.03 6.30
CA ASN A 279 21.98 2.46 5.42
C ASN A 279 20.75 3.38 5.41
N TYR A 280 20.07 3.55 4.28
CA TYR A 280 18.94 4.48 4.12
C TYR A 280 17.68 4.02 4.89
N LEU A 281 17.63 2.76 5.33
CA LEU A 281 16.60 2.20 6.22
C LEU A 281 16.83 2.52 7.71
N MET A 282 18.02 3.02 8.06
CA MET A 282 18.39 3.31 9.44
C MET A 282 17.51 4.47 9.95
N GLY A 283 17.05 4.38 11.19
CA GLY A 283 16.17 5.39 11.79
C GLY A 283 14.69 5.17 11.59
N ARG A 284 14.21 4.17 10.83
CA ARG A 284 12.77 3.91 10.67
C ARG A 284 12.22 3.01 11.76
N ARG A 285 11.03 3.35 12.27
CA ARG A 285 10.42 2.67 13.42
C ARG A 285 9.92 1.26 13.10
N GLY A 286 9.41 1.06 11.87
CA GLY A 286 8.95 -0.23 11.37
C GLY A 286 10.05 -1.11 10.78
N ALA A 287 9.80 -2.43 10.78
CA ALA A 287 10.69 -3.38 10.14
C ALA A 287 10.85 -3.07 8.64
N ILE A 288 12.09 -3.16 8.18
CA ILE A 288 12.57 -3.08 6.79
C ILE A 288 11.68 -3.84 5.79
N SER A 289 10.89 -4.82 6.26
CA SER A 289 10.02 -5.67 5.46
C SER A 289 8.76 -5.02 4.85
N LYS A 290 8.39 -3.77 5.20
CA LYS A 290 7.13 -3.15 4.71
C LYS A 290 7.28 -1.92 3.81
N ILE A 291 8.48 -1.35 3.66
CA ILE A 291 8.77 -0.27 2.69
C ILE A 291 8.81 -0.83 1.24
N VAL A 292 8.79 -2.16 1.11
CA VAL A 292 8.95 -2.93 -0.14
C VAL A 292 7.73 -2.86 -1.08
N GLN A 293 6.63 -2.21 -0.70
CA GLN A 293 5.33 -2.43 -1.35
C GLN A 293 5.01 -1.60 -2.62
N ASP A 294 5.79 -0.59 -3.01
CA ASP A 294 5.57 0.15 -4.27
C ASP A 294 6.81 0.20 -5.18
N ILE A 295 7.63 -0.87 -5.18
CA ILE A 295 8.71 -1.00 -6.17
C ILE A 295 8.06 -1.39 -7.51
N LYS A 296 8.21 -0.54 -8.53
CA LYS A 296 7.76 -0.82 -9.89
C LYS A 296 8.89 -1.48 -10.67
N VAL A 297 8.72 -2.74 -11.00
CA VAL A 297 9.71 -3.52 -11.75
C VAL A 297 9.18 -3.80 -13.14
N VAL A 298 10.06 -3.80 -14.13
CA VAL A 298 9.74 -4.38 -15.44
C VAL A 298 10.73 -5.47 -15.79
N VAL A 299 10.21 -6.64 -16.18
CA VAL A 299 10.97 -7.70 -16.81
C VAL A 299 11.17 -7.31 -18.27
N LEU A 300 12.37 -6.81 -18.60
CA LEU A 300 12.77 -6.46 -19.95
C LEU A 300 13.57 -7.63 -20.54
N CYS A 301 12.93 -8.47 -21.34
CA CYS A 301 13.55 -9.70 -21.83
C CYS A 301 13.27 -10.00 -23.30
N SER A 302 14.16 -10.77 -23.93
CA SER A 302 13.93 -11.36 -25.25
C SER A 302 13.42 -12.79 -25.13
N ASP A 303 12.19 -12.97 -24.65
CA ASP A 303 11.56 -14.29 -24.49
C ASP A 303 10.08 -14.23 -24.91
N ASP A 304 9.59 -15.24 -25.62
CA ASP A 304 8.18 -15.36 -26.00
C ASP A 304 7.43 -16.47 -25.27
N ARG A 305 8.12 -17.23 -24.42
CA ARG A 305 7.52 -18.23 -23.56
C ARG A 305 6.90 -17.58 -22.33
N SER A 306 5.57 -17.53 -22.32
CA SER A 306 4.82 -16.97 -21.19
C SER A 306 5.07 -17.69 -19.87
N ASP A 307 5.33 -19.00 -19.89
CA ASP A 307 5.63 -19.77 -18.68
C ASP A 307 7.00 -19.43 -18.08
N TYR A 308 7.99 -19.06 -18.91
CA TYR A 308 9.30 -18.60 -18.45
C TYR A 308 9.22 -17.19 -17.89
N VAL A 309 8.58 -16.28 -18.63
CA VAL A 309 8.38 -14.90 -18.16
C VAL A 309 7.62 -14.88 -16.83
N ASN A 310 6.56 -15.68 -16.69
CA ASN A 310 5.79 -15.77 -15.45
C ASN A 310 6.60 -16.34 -14.27
N ASP A 311 7.49 -17.30 -14.50
CA ASP A 311 8.35 -17.85 -13.46
C ASP A 311 9.42 -16.85 -12.98
N ALA A 312 9.97 -16.06 -13.91
CA ALA A 312 10.85 -14.94 -13.56
C ALA A 312 10.10 -13.88 -12.73
N ILE A 313 8.87 -13.51 -13.14
CA ILE A 313 8.00 -12.59 -12.39
C ILE A 313 7.74 -13.12 -10.98
N GLN A 314 7.32 -14.38 -10.84
CA GLN A 314 7.05 -14.99 -9.53
C GLN A 314 8.29 -15.00 -8.63
N SER A 315 9.48 -15.20 -9.21
CA SER A 315 10.74 -15.14 -8.46
C SER A 315 11.02 -13.75 -7.90
N ILE A 316 10.72 -12.69 -8.67
CA ILE A 316 10.84 -11.30 -8.21
C ILE A 316 9.83 -10.99 -7.10
N GLN A 317 8.60 -11.51 -7.22
CA GLN A 317 7.51 -11.23 -6.28
C GLN A 317 7.68 -11.90 -4.90
N GLN A 318 8.68 -12.77 -4.68
CA GLN A 318 8.83 -13.53 -3.43
C GLN A 318 9.03 -12.66 -2.18
N ASN A 319 9.57 -11.44 -2.30
CA ASN A 319 9.71 -10.49 -1.19
C ASN A 319 8.55 -9.48 -1.07
N GLY A 320 7.40 -9.76 -1.70
CA GLY A 320 6.23 -8.87 -1.64
C GLY A 320 6.28 -7.67 -2.59
N ILE A 321 7.14 -7.72 -3.61
CA ILE A 321 7.11 -6.77 -4.74
C ILE A 321 5.82 -7.03 -5.52
N ALA A 322 4.87 -6.11 -5.47
CA ALA A 322 3.54 -6.31 -6.06
C ALA A 322 3.51 -6.00 -7.57
N HIS A 323 4.22 -4.95 -8.00
CA HIS A 323 4.14 -4.41 -9.36
C HIS A 323 5.30 -4.87 -10.24
N VAL A 324 5.04 -5.88 -11.07
CA VAL A 324 6.02 -6.41 -12.04
C VAL A 324 5.38 -6.48 -13.42
N ASP A 325 5.76 -5.56 -14.30
CA ASP A 325 5.36 -5.55 -15.70
C ASP A 325 6.35 -6.33 -16.57
N HIS A 326 6.02 -6.54 -17.84
CA HIS A 326 6.88 -7.23 -18.80
C HIS A 326 6.91 -6.51 -20.15
N ILE A 327 8.13 -6.34 -20.68
CA ILE A 327 8.37 -5.82 -22.03
C ILE A 327 9.15 -6.89 -22.80
N ASN A 328 8.56 -7.33 -23.92
CA ASN A 328 9.20 -8.28 -24.82
C ASN A 328 10.09 -7.57 -25.85
N GLY A 329 11.39 -7.60 -25.60
CA GLY A 329 12.44 -7.02 -26.45
C GLY A 329 12.58 -7.65 -27.85
N ARG A 330 11.83 -8.72 -28.15
CA ARG A 330 11.76 -9.28 -29.51
C ARG A 330 10.85 -8.49 -30.44
N ILE A 331 9.93 -7.71 -29.88
CA ILE A 331 8.87 -7.02 -30.63
C ILE A 331 8.74 -5.54 -30.26
N ILE A 332 9.28 -5.14 -29.10
CA ILE A 332 9.22 -3.76 -28.60
C ILE A 332 10.65 -3.29 -28.31
N THR A 333 10.97 -2.10 -28.81
CA THR A 333 12.18 -1.36 -28.42
C THR A 333 11.72 -0.21 -27.52
N PRO A 334 11.93 -0.30 -26.19
CA PRO A 334 11.39 0.69 -25.26
C PRO A 334 12.11 2.05 -25.41
N SER A 335 11.38 3.14 -25.18
CA SER A 335 11.99 4.46 -25.04
C SER A 335 12.50 4.68 -23.61
N LEU A 336 13.45 5.60 -23.41
CA LEU A 336 13.89 5.98 -22.06
C LEU A 336 12.70 6.40 -21.18
N LYS A 337 11.78 7.19 -21.74
CA LYS A 337 10.57 7.64 -21.05
C LYS A 337 9.71 6.48 -20.55
N ASP A 338 9.66 5.37 -21.27
CA ASP A 338 8.92 4.19 -20.85
C ASP A 338 9.64 3.44 -19.73
N LEU A 339 10.96 3.33 -19.79
CA LEU A 339 11.75 2.68 -18.74
C LEU A 339 11.80 3.49 -17.44
N MET A 340 11.80 4.83 -17.53
CA MET A 340 11.81 5.72 -16.35
C MET A 340 10.53 5.64 -15.49
N LYS A 341 9.49 4.93 -15.95
CA LYS A 341 8.29 4.61 -15.13
C LYS A 341 8.56 3.55 -14.07
N TYR A 342 9.68 2.84 -14.18
CA TYR A 342 10.06 1.72 -13.31
C TYR A 342 11.30 2.06 -12.49
N ASP A 343 11.33 1.54 -11.27
CA ASP A 343 12.44 1.64 -10.33
C ASP A 343 13.59 0.71 -10.70
N VAL A 344 13.24 -0.48 -11.21
CA VAL A 344 14.22 -1.51 -11.57
C VAL A 344 13.86 -2.18 -12.89
N LEU A 345 14.86 -2.33 -13.75
CA LEU A 345 14.77 -3.22 -14.91
C LEU A 345 15.38 -4.58 -14.57
N PHE A 346 14.58 -5.63 -14.64
CA PHE A 346 15.07 -7.00 -14.54
C PHE A 346 15.27 -7.57 -15.95
N ILE A 347 16.52 -7.86 -16.31
CA ILE A 347 16.93 -8.07 -17.70
C ILE A 347 17.46 -9.50 -17.90
N TYR A 348 16.94 -10.21 -18.90
CA TYR A 348 17.52 -11.47 -19.36
C TYR A 348 17.26 -11.71 -20.85
N SER A 349 18.04 -12.60 -21.47
CA SER A 349 17.86 -13.00 -22.88
C SER A 349 17.61 -14.50 -22.99
N ASP A 350 16.78 -14.93 -23.94
CA ASP A 350 16.81 -16.31 -24.49
C ASP A 350 16.69 -16.32 -26.02
N TYR A 351 16.04 -15.34 -26.62
CA TYR A 351 15.93 -15.16 -28.07
C TYR A 351 16.66 -13.88 -28.52
N ASN A 352 16.63 -13.62 -29.82
CA ASN A 352 17.20 -12.42 -30.39
C ASN A 352 16.31 -11.22 -30.05
N TRP A 353 16.92 -10.08 -29.77
CA TRP A 353 16.19 -8.83 -29.64
C TRP A 353 15.85 -8.27 -31.02
N SER A 354 14.81 -7.44 -31.12
CA SER A 354 14.47 -6.76 -32.37
C SER A 354 15.55 -5.75 -32.76
N GLU A 355 15.96 -4.93 -31.80
CA GLU A 355 16.91 -3.82 -31.97
C GLU A 355 17.94 -3.83 -30.84
N ASN A 356 19.02 -4.62 -31.00
CA ASN A 356 20.05 -4.81 -29.98
C ASN A 356 20.68 -3.48 -29.52
N GLN A 357 21.22 -2.69 -30.46
CA GLN A 357 21.96 -1.47 -30.15
C GLN A 357 21.07 -0.40 -29.51
N GLN A 358 19.89 -0.15 -30.10
CA GLN A 358 18.97 0.86 -29.59
C GLN A 358 18.51 0.54 -28.16
N THR A 359 18.19 -0.73 -27.90
CA THR A 359 17.80 -1.17 -26.54
C THR A 359 18.96 -1.00 -25.56
N SER A 360 20.20 -1.32 -25.98
CA SER A 360 21.41 -1.15 -25.17
C SER A 360 21.65 0.30 -24.78
N ASP A 361 21.56 1.21 -25.76
CA ASP A 361 21.77 2.64 -25.57
C ASP A 361 20.76 3.20 -24.57
N VAL A 362 19.49 2.82 -24.70
CA VAL A 362 18.41 3.25 -23.78
C VAL A 362 18.60 2.68 -22.36
N VAL A 363 19.02 1.41 -22.23
CA VAL A 363 19.31 0.81 -20.91
C VAL A 363 20.50 1.49 -20.24
N LYS A 364 21.54 1.83 -21.01
CA LYS A 364 22.68 2.60 -20.51
C LYS A 364 22.24 3.99 -20.03
N GLU A 365 21.48 4.71 -20.86
CA GLU A 365 20.97 6.04 -20.53
C GLU A 365 20.07 6.02 -19.28
N TYR A 366 19.26 4.96 -19.11
CA TYR A 366 18.44 4.74 -17.92
C TYR A 366 19.30 4.62 -16.65
N VAL A 367 20.38 3.84 -16.68
CA VAL A 367 21.30 3.72 -15.53
C VAL A 367 22.06 5.02 -15.28
N GLU A 368 22.52 5.70 -16.33
CA GLU A 368 23.17 7.01 -16.22
C GLU A 368 22.21 8.07 -15.65
N SER A 369 20.91 7.94 -15.88
CA SER A 369 19.84 8.76 -15.29
C SER A 369 19.45 8.33 -13.87
N GLY A 370 20.19 7.42 -13.25
CA GLY A 370 19.97 7.00 -11.86
C GLY A 370 19.20 5.70 -11.68
N GLY A 371 18.67 5.08 -12.75
CA GLY A 371 17.84 3.87 -12.69
C GLY A 371 18.60 2.59 -12.32
N GLY A 372 17.97 1.68 -11.58
CA GLY A 372 18.57 0.42 -11.16
C GLY A 372 18.35 -0.72 -12.16
N ILE A 373 19.37 -1.54 -12.43
CA ILE A 373 19.21 -2.75 -13.27
C ILE A 373 19.75 -4.01 -12.60
N VAL A 374 19.02 -5.12 -12.82
CA VAL A 374 19.45 -6.48 -12.47
C VAL A 374 19.54 -7.30 -13.74
N ILE A 375 20.75 -7.72 -14.13
CA ILE A 375 21.01 -8.49 -15.35
C ILE A 375 21.25 -9.96 -15.01
N CYS A 376 20.50 -10.85 -15.62
CA CYS A 376 20.79 -12.28 -15.63
C CYS A 376 21.79 -12.60 -16.75
N GLY A 377 23.06 -12.76 -16.36
CA GLY A 377 24.22 -12.72 -17.24
C GLY A 377 24.35 -13.88 -18.23
N ALA A 378 23.67 -15.02 -18.05
CA ALA A 378 23.90 -16.23 -18.86
C ALA A 378 23.88 -15.97 -20.38
N PHE A 379 22.71 -15.79 -21.00
CA PHE A 379 22.65 -15.53 -22.43
C PHE A 379 22.85 -14.04 -22.78
N ALA A 380 22.64 -13.13 -21.82
CA ALA A 380 22.82 -11.69 -22.03
C ALA A 380 24.30 -11.28 -22.16
N LEU A 381 25.25 -12.05 -21.61
CA LEU A 381 26.69 -11.80 -21.69
C LEU A 381 27.42 -12.92 -22.46
N SER A 382 26.70 -13.66 -23.31
CA SER A 382 27.26 -14.76 -24.08
C SER A 382 28.05 -14.28 -25.29
N ASN A 383 29.29 -14.72 -25.47
CA ASN A 383 30.04 -14.50 -26.71
C ASN A 383 29.69 -15.51 -27.84
N GLU A 384 28.96 -16.59 -27.52
CA GLU A 384 28.55 -17.63 -28.48
C GLU A 384 27.25 -17.29 -29.23
N HIS A 385 26.50 -16.28 -28.78
CA HIS A 385 25.18 -15.91 -29.32
C HIS A 385 25.08 -14.39 -29.49
N PRO A 386 25.85 -13.78 -30.41
CA PRO A 386 25.91 -12.32 -30.59
C PRO A 386 24.54 -11.66 -30.78
N GLN A 387 23.60 -12.37 -31.38
CA GLN A 387 22.23 -11.92 -31.60
C GLN A 387 21.35 -11.87 -30.32
N LYS A 388 21.70 -12.63 -29.27
CA LYS A 388 21.05 -12.61 -27.94
C LYS A 388 21.69 -11.58 -26.99
N ASP A 389 22.88 -11.11 -27.36
CA ASP A 389 23.67 -10.10 -26.69
C ASP A 389 23.24 -8.71 -27.19
N PHE A 390 22.26 -8.13 -26.51
CA PHE A 390 21.89 -6.74 -26.77
C PHE A 390 22.83 -5.76 -26.06
N LEU A 391 23.46 -6.17 -24.95
CA LEU A 391 24.35 -5.31 -24.18
C LEU A 391 25.59 -4.88 -24.98
N GLY A 392 26.01 -5.63 -26.00
CA GLY A 392 26.89 -5.10 -27.05
C GLY A 392 28.16 -4.47 -26.47
N ASP A 393 28.44 -3.22 -26.86
CA ASP A 393 29.68 -2.52 -26.49
C ASP A 393 29.66 -1.93 -25.07
N ILE A 394 28.48 -1.76 -24.44
CA ILE A 394 28.42 -1.19 -23.08
C ILE A 394 29.02 -2.15 -22.04
N VAL A 395 29.16 -3.44 -22.36
CA VAL A 395 29.76 -4.41 -21.44
C VAL A 395 31.17 -3.98 -21.00
N ASN A 396 31.97 -3.44 -21.92
CA ASN A 396 33.32 -3.00 -21.59
C ASN A 396 33.28 -1.69 -20.80
N GLY A 397 33.45 -1.81 -19.49
CA GLY A 397 33.56 -0.66 -18.59
C GLY A 397 32.25 -0.19 -17.97
N PHE A 398 31.06 -0.59 -18.47
CA PHE A 398 29.78 -0.30 -17.82
C PHE A 398 29.25 -1.48 -17.01
N ILE A 399 29.06 -2.66 -17.64
CA ILE A 399 28.61 -3.88 -16.95
C ILE A 399 29.76 -4.52 -16.16
N PRO A 400 29.56 -4.99 -14.92
CA PRO A 400 30.67 -5.44 -14.08
C PRO A 400 31.24 -6.83 -14.39
N LEU A 401 30.67 -7.57 -15.33
CA LEU A 401 31.11 -8.91 -15.71
C LEU A 401 31.38 -8.95 -17.21
N SER A 402 32.53 -9.48 -17.62
CA SER A 402 32.85 -9.59 -19.04
C SER A 402 31.99 -10.64 -19.76
N LYS A 403 32.00 -10.60 -21.10
CA LYS A 403 31.35 -11.65 -21.89
C LYS A 403 32.12 -12.96 -21.77
N GLY A 404 31.41 -14.07 -21.75
CA GLY A 404 32.02 -15.39 -21.64
C GLY A 404 31.29 -16.45 -22.46
N LYS A 405 31.89 -17.65 -22.47
CA LYS A 405 31.25 -18.84 -23.03
C LYS A 405 30.12 -19.29 -22.11
N VAL A 406 28.96 -19.64 -22.64
CA VAL A 406 27.86 -20.13 -21.79
C VAL A 406 28.14 -21.57 -21.40
N VAL A 407 28.26 -21.82 -20.11
CA VAL A 407 28.35 -23.19 -19.58
C VAL A 407 26.96 -23.78 -19.46
N ARG A 408 26.86 -25.06 -19.80
CA ARG A 408 25.62 -25.84 -19.81
C ARG A 408 25.91 -27.22 -19.25
N ASN A 409 24.90 -27.86 -18.67
CA ASN A 409 24.94 -29.26 -18.22
C ASN A 409 26.02 -29.52 -17.15
N HIS A 410 26.32 -28.52 -16.33
CA HIS A 410 27.24 -28.65 -15.20
C HIS A 410 26.57 -28.09 -13.95
N VAL A 411 26.07 -28.97 -13.09
CA VAL A 411 25.43 -28.58 -11.84
C VAL A 411 26.39 -27.75 -10.99
N ASN A 412 26.00 -26.54 -10.61
CA ASN A 412 26.70 -25.72 -9.63
C ASN A 412 25.76 -25.31 -8.49
N HIS A 413 26.35 -25.05 -7.34
CA HIS A 413 25.68 -24.56 -6.14
C HIS A 413 26.29 -23.26 -5.66
N LEU A 414 25.57 -22.56 -4.79
CA LEU A 414 26.12 -21.42 -4.07
C LEU A 414 27.43 -21.81 -3.35
N GLY A 415 28.50 -21.14 -3.72
CA GLY A 415 29.83 -21.28 -3.12
C GLY A 415 30.07 -20.22 -2.04
N LYS A 416 31.19 -19.50 -2.14
CA LYS A 416 31.55 -18.45 -1.19
C LYS A 416 30.71 -17.19 -1.44
N PHE A 417 30.21 -16.57 -0.38
CA PHE A 417 29.46 -15.31 -0.45
C PHE A 417 29.66 -14.44 0.81
N ASP A 418 29.39 -13.14 0.68
CA ASP A 418 29.33 -12.22 1.81
C ASP A 418 27.96 -12.30 2.50
N LYS A 419 27.95 -12.90 3.70
CA LYS A 419 26.75 -13.07 4.53
C LYS A 419 26.18 -11.75 5.06
N LYS A 420 26.97 -10.68 5.09
CA LYS A 420 26.52 -9.37 5.58
C LYS A 420 25.84 -8.54 4.48
N HIS A 421 25.99 -8.94 3.22
CA HIS A 421 25.42 -8.20 2.11
C HIS A 421 23.90 -8.38 2.06
N PRO A 422 23.09 -7.32 1.88
CA PRO A 422 21.63 -7.42 1.86
C PRO A 422 21.07 -8.41 0.82
N ILE A 423 21.70 -8.51 -0.35
CA ILE A 423 21.33 -9.49 -1.39
C ILE A 423 21.37 -10.94 -0.84
N MET A 424 22.29 -11.22 0.09
CA MET A 424 22.47 -12.55 0.66
C MET A 424 21.66 -12.77 1.95
N ASN A 425 20.78 -11.83 2.31
CA ASN A 425 19.97 -11.94 3.52
C ASN A 425 19.08 -13.19 3.49
N GLU A 426 19.19 -14.00 4.53
CA GLU A 426 18.48 -15.28 4.68
C GLU A 426 18.67 -16.30 3.55
N ILE A 427 19.68 -16.13 2.69
CA ILE A 427 20.05 -17.11 1.66
C ILE A 427 20.93 -18.20 2.29
N LYS A 428 20.47 -19.45 2.21
CA LYS A 428 21.20 -20.62 2.75
C LYS A 428 21.71 -21.51 1.62
N THR A 429 20.91 -21.70 0.57
CA THR A 429 21.20 -22.62 -0.52
C THR A 429 20.72 -22.05 -1.85
N PHE A 430 21.50 -22.27 -2.90
CA PHE A 430 21.03 -22.06 -4.27
C PHE A 430 21.66 -23.13 -5.15
N HIS A 431 20.83 -23.86 -5.90
CA HIS A 431 21.28 -24.93 -6.78
C HIS A 431 20.84 -24.58 -8.21
N GLY A 432 21.81 -24.41 -9.12
CA GLY A 432 21.56 -23.95 -10.50
C GLY A 432 20.82 -24.93 -11.42
N GLY A 433 20.36 -26.08 -10.91
CA GLY A 433 19.77 -27.16 -11.71
C GLY A 433 20.78 -27.92 -12.57
N ASN A 434 20.28 -28.84 -13.40
CA ASN A 434 21.12 -29.63 -14.32
C ASN A 434 21.75 -28.76 -15.40
N ALA A 435 21.03 -27.75 -15.90
CA ALA A 435 21.56 -26.85 -16.91
C ALA A 435 22.58 -25.88 -16.30
N SER A 436 22.24 -25.26 -15.16
CA SER A 436 23.06 -24.29 -14.43
C SER A 436 23.76 -23.31 -15.36
N PHE A 437 22.98 -22.58 -16.16
CA PHE A 437 23.52 -21.66 -17.15
C PHE A 437 24.19 -20.46 -16.48
N TYR A 438 25.44 -20.19 -16.85
CA TYR A 438 26.22 -19.01 -16.48
C TYR A 438 27.30 -18.76 -17.56
N VAL A 439 27.88 -17.56 -17.60
CA VAL A 439 29.05 -17.29 -18.44
C VAL A 439 30.35 -17.62 -17.71
N ASP A 440 31.21 -18.42 -18.35
CA ASP A 440 32.53 -18.79 -17.82
C ASP A 440 33.54 -17.67 -18.05
N THR A 441 33.61 -16.77 -17.06
CA THR A 441 34.61 -15.72 -16.96
C THR A 441 34.90 -15.41 -15.49
N GLU A 442 36.07 -14.83 -15.24
CA GLU A 442 36.48 -14.27 -13.94
C GLU A 442 36.82 -12.78 -14.04
N GLU A 443 36.72 -12.20 -15.23
CA GLU A 443 37.09 -10.82 -15.49
C GLU A 443 35.95 -9.88 -15.06
N ILE A 444 36.28 -8.99 -14.13
CA ILE A 444 35.36 -8.06 -13.49
C ILE A 444 35.73 -6.63 -13.86
N TYR A 445 34.77 -5.86 -14.37
CA TYR A 445 34.98 -4.46 -14.75
C TYR A 445 34.50 -3.50 -13.67
N GLY A 446 35.33 -3.27 -12.65
CA GLY A 446 35.08 -2.25 -11.62
C GLY A 446 33.86 -2.53 -10.72
N GLY A 447 33.50 -3.80 -10.55
CA GLY A 447 32.45 -4.25 -9.63
C GLY A 447 32.99 -5.08 -8.46
N GLU A 448 32.15 -5.28 -7.44
CA GLU A 448 32.42 -6.11 -6.27
C GLU A 448 31.69 -7.45 -6.39
N VAL A 449 32.42 -8.56 -6.20
CA VAL A 449 31.84 -9.91 -6.24
C VAL A 449 31.27 -10.25 -4.86
N ILE A 450 29.94 -10.29 -4.77
CA ILE A 450 29.19 -10.57 -3.54
C ILE A 450 29.08 -12.08 -3.27
N ALA A 451 28.88 -12.86 -4.34
CA ALA A 451 28.76 -14.31 -4.25
C ALA A 451 29.41 -15.00 -5.44
N ARG A 452 29.83 -16.25 -5.24
CA ARG A 452 30.41 -17.13 -6.24
C ARG A 452 29.68 -18.45 -6.28
N TRP A 453 29.71 -19.09 -7.43
CA TRP A 453 29.43 -20.52 -7.57
C TRP A 453 30.48 -21.35 -6.82
N ASP A 454 30.16 -22.60 -6.48
CA ASP A 454 31.04 -23.58 -5.84
C ASP A 454 32.29 -23.90 -6.67
N ASN A 455 32.21 -23.77 -8.00
CA ASN A 455 33.34 -23.83 -8.92
C ASN A 455 34.25 -22.58 -8.92
N GLY A 456 33.93 -21.57 -8.10
CA GLY A 456 34.71 -20.34 -7.95
C GLY A 456 34.33 -19.20 -8.90
N LYS A 457 33.45 -19.42 -9.88
CA LYS A 457 33.05 -18.37 -10.83
C LYS A 457 32.12 -17.34 -10.18
N PRO A 458 32.15 -16.06 -10.60
CA PRO A 458 31.25 -15.03 -10.08
C PRO A 458 29.78 -15.42 -10.28
N LEU A 459 28.97 -15.25 -9.23
CA LEU A 459 27.52 -15.49 -9.23
C LEU A 459 26.75 -14.19 -9.05
N VAL A 460 27.10 -13.36 -8.07
CA VAL A 460 26.49 -12.04 -7.84
C VAL A 460 27.59 -10.99 -7.86
N ILE A 461 27.42 -9.97 -8.69
CA ILE A 461 28.35 -8.86 -8.81
C ILE A 461 27.58 -7.55 -8.72
N GLU A 462 28.03 -6.65 -7.87
CA GLU A 462 27.50 -5.29 -7.75
C GLU A 462 28.43 -4.30 -8.42
N LYS A 463 27.88 -3.29 -9.08
CA LYS A 463 28.63 -2.10 -9.48
C LYS A 463 27.78 -0.86 -9.46
N LYS A 464 28.43 0.23 -9.05
CA LYS A 464 27.93 1.59 -9.21
C LYS A 464 28.85 2.35 -10.17
N PRO A 465 28.46 2.59 -11.44
CA PRO A 465 29.32 3.22 -12.44
C PRO A 465 29.88 4.59 -12.06
N SER A 466 29.08 5.43 -11.40
CA SER A 466 29.45 6.74 -10.86
C SER A 466 28.63 7.07 -9.61
N VAL A 467 28.93 8.18 -8.91
CA VAL A 467 28.17 8.59 -7.72
C VAL A 467 26.71 8.91 -8.06
N GLU A 468 26.47 9.47 -9.24
CA GLU A 468 25.18 9.95 -9.74
C GLU A 468 24.39 8.88 -10.51
N SER A 469 25.04 7.82 -10.98
CA SER A 469 24.38 6.72 -11.70
C SER A 469 23.63 5.75 -10.78
N GLY A 470 22.70 5.01 -11.36
CA GLY A 470 22.02 3.90 -10.73
C GLY A 470 22.91 2.68 -10.50
N LEU A 471 22.33 1.68 -9.84
CA LEU A 471 23.03 0.46 -9.46
C LEU A 471 22.90 -0.61 -10.54
N ILE A 472 23.99 -1.35 -10.80
CA ILE A 472 24.01 -2.50 -11.68
C ILE A 472 24.29 -3.75 -10.84
N ILE A 473 23.35 -4.68 -10.82
CA ILE A 473 23.56 -6.02 -10.27
C ILE A 473 23.61 -7.02 -11.42
N VAL A 474 24.64 -7.86 -11.45
CA VAL A 474 24.69 -9.02 -12.34
C VAL A 474 24.50 -10.29 -11.53
N LEU A 475 23.45 -11.05 -11.87
CA LEU A 475 23.26 -12.43 -11.47
C LEU A 475 23.76 -13.31 -12.61
N ASN A 476 24.88 -14.00 -12.45
CA ASN A 476 25.44 -14.86 -13.50
C ASN A 476 24.70 -16.21 -13.58
N ILE A 477 23.42 -16.11 -13.94
CA ILE A 477 22.43 -17.19 -14.01
C ILE A 477 21.56 -17.02 -15.26
N PHE A 478 20.80 -18.07 -15.60
CA PHE A 478 19.54 -17.93 -16.34
C PHE A 478 18.40 -17.96 -15.32
N PRO A 479 17.43 -17.03 -15.34
CA PRO A 479 16.53 -16.79 -14.22
C PRO A 479 15.40 -17.83 -14.09
N ILE A 480 15.31 -18.78 -15.00
CA ILE A 480 14.18 -19.71 -15.06
C ILE A 480 14.41 -20.93 -14.16
N SER A 481 13.44 -21.19 -13.30
CA SER A 481 13.43 -22.25 -12.31
C SER A 481 13.06 -23.60 -12.92
N SER A 482 13.15 -24.63 -12.08
CA SER A 482 12.74 -26.00 -12.39
C SER A 482 11.23 -26.21 -12.48
N HIS A 483 10.40 -25.19 -12.19
CA HIS A 483 8.95 -25.28 -12.39
C HIS A 483 8.58 -25.38 -13.88
N PRO A 484 8.83 -24.38 -14.75
CA PRO A 484 8.52 -24.49 -16.17
C PRO A 484 9.64 -25.16 -16.98
N PHE A 485 10.85 -25.26 -16.43
CA PHE A 485 12.02 -25.78 -17.13
C PHE A 485 12.77 -26.79 -16.25
N SER A 486 12.53 -28.09 -16.40
CA SER A 486 13.06 -29.13 -15.49
C SER A 486 14.58 -29.09 -15.23
N ASN A 487 15.39 -28.49 -16.11
CA ASN A 487 16.83 -28.33 -15.92
C ASN A 487 17.26 -26.97 -15.35
N GLY A 488 16.32 -26.03 -15.17
CA GLY A 488 16.51 -24.71 -14.55
C GLY A 488 16.85 -24.82 -13.07
N TRP A 489 17.10 -23.68 -12.43
CA TRP A 489 17.53 -23.68 -11.04
C TRP A 489 16.49 -24.34 -10.11
N ASN A 490 16.95 -25.02 -9.06
CA ASN A 490 16.10 -25.84 -8.22
C ASN A 490 15.15 -24.94 -7.41
N HIS A 491 13.86 -25.00 -7.71
CA HIS A 491 12.83 -24.16 -7.11
C HIS A 491 12.62 -24.41 -5.62
N SER A 492 13.08 -25.55 -5.10
CA SER A 492 13.07 -25.86 -3.68
C SER A 492 14.26 -25.22 -2.91
N THR A 493 15.12 -24.45 -3.58
CA THR A 493 16.21 -23.67 -2.97
C THR A 493 15.93 -22.18 -2.98
N ASP A 494 16.79 -21.36 -2.39
CA ASP A 494 16.55 -19.92 -2.16
C ASP A 494 16.77 -19.05 -3.42
N GLY A 495 16.65 -19.62 -4.63
CA GLY A 495 16.91 -18.91 -5.89
C GLY A 495 15.97 -17.75 -6.16
N GLY A 496 14.67 -17.92 -5.92
CA GLY A 496 13.71 -16.83 -6.03
C GLY A 496 13.97 -15.72 -5.00
N LYS A 497 14.39 -16.10 -3.79
CA LYS A 497 14.78 -15.14 -2.75
C LYS A 497 16.03 -14.36 -3.12
N LEU A 498 17.02 -15.01 -3.73
CA LEU A 498 18.22 -14.36 -4.25
C LEU A 498 17.86 -13.32 -5.33
N ILE A 499 16.98 -13.68 -6.25
CA ILE A 499 16.48 -12.80 -7.33
C ILE A 499 15.73 -11.60 -6.75
N SER A 500 14.75 -11.85 -5.87
CA SER A 500 13.95 -10.78 -5.24
C SER A 500 14.78 -9.87 -4.33
N ASN A 501 15.71 -10.42 -3.55
CA ASN A 501 16.65 -9.62 -2.75
C ASN A 501 17.52 -8.71 -3.64
N ALA A 502 17.97 -9.21 -4.80
CA ALA A 502 18.76 -8.42 -5.75
C ALA A 502 17.96 -7.24 -6.33
N VAL A 503 16.70 -7.47 -6.71
CA VAL A 503 15.81 -6.43 -7.22
C VAL A 503 15.52 -5.39 -6.15
N GLN A 504 15.13 -5.82 -4.95
CA GLN A 504 14.84 -4.94 -3.83
C GLN A 504 16.06 -4.10 -3.44
N TYR A 505 17.23 -4.71 -3.31
CA TYR A 505 18.46 -3.97 -3.00
C TYR A 505 18.82 -2.96 -4.11
N CYS A 506 18.53 -3.29 -5.36
CA CYS A 506 18.78 -2.40 -6.50
C CYS A 506 17.88 -1.15 -6.47
N SER A 507 16.57 -1.31 -6.21
CA SER A 507 15.64 -0.18 -6.11
C SER A 507 16.01 0.76 -4.97
N GLU A 508 16.35 0.18 -3.82
CA GLU A 508 16.71 0.87 -2.59
C GLU A 508 17.96 1.77 -2.67
N LYS A 509 18.84 1.50 -3.65
CA LYS A 509 20.10 2.25 -3.85
C LYS A 509 20.10 3.12 -5.11
N SER A 510 19.04 3.05 -5.92
CA SER A 510 18.90 3.81 -7.16
C SER A 510 18.57 5.28 -6.86
N PRO A 511 19.38 6.26 -7.31
CA PRO A 511 19.03 7.68 -7.20
C PRO A 511 17.70 8.05 -7.84
N HIS A 512 17.29 7.34 -8.90
CA HIS A 512 16.00 7.54 -9.56
C HIS A 512 14.82 7.15 -8.66
N THR A 513 14.88 6.00 -7.99
CA THR A 513 13.89 5.63 -6.98
C THR A 513 13.88 6.64 -5.82
N ILE A 514 15.05 7.09 -5.38
CA ILE A 514 15.17 8.13 -4.34
C ILE A 514 14.53 9.45 -4.81
N GLN A 515 14.74 9.87 -6.05
CA GLN A 515 14.15 11.08 -6.63
C GLN A 515 12.65 10.94 -6.91
N ASN A 516 12.15 9.77 -7.33
CA ASN A 516 10.71 9.54 -7.49
C ASN A 516 10.00 9.58 -6.13
N ILE A 517 10.66 9.09 -5.08
CA ILE A 517 10.20 9.28 -3.70
C ILE A 517 10.14 10.79 -3.41
N GLU A 518 11.24 11.54 -3.63
CA GLU A 518 11.31 13.01 -3.40
C GLU A 518 10.35 13.86 -4.27
N LEU A 519 10.07 13.47 -5.52
CA LEU A 519 9.14 14.14 -6.44
C LEU A 519 7.68 13.77 -6.19
N SER A 520 7.43 12.62 -5.56
CA SER A 520 6.11 12.28 -5.02
C SER A 520 5.86 12.86 -3.61
N GLU A 521 6.88 13.53 -3.05
CA GLU A 521 6.92 14.25 -1.77
C GLU A 521 6.86 15.79 -1.95
N ASN A 522 6.96 16.31 -3.18
CA ASN A 522 6.71 17.71 -3.54
C ASN A 522 5.40 17.85 -4.33
#